data_AF-A0A2V7UGY5-F1
#
_entry.id   AF-A0A2V7UGY5-F1
#
_cell.length_a   1.000
_cell.length_b   1.000
_cell.length_c   1.000
_cell.angle_alpha   90.00
_cell.angle_beta   90.00
_cell.angle_gamma   90.00
#
_symmetry.space_group_name_H-M   'P 1'
#
loop_
_entity.id
_entity.type
_entity.pdbx_description
1 polymer ?
#
loop_
_entity_poly.entity_id
_entity_poly.type
_entity_poly.pdbx_seq_one_letter_code
_entity_poly.pdbx_strand_id
1 'polypeptide(L)'
;MDSDVADLITRRNYPKAVALLQAQLARRPQDARLRLKLADVLILAGRDKEAVGTLMSLADAEAADGFAAKAIAVLKRIEKIEPGRRDVEERLAHLIQEKARQMPGPGSAAAATPASQPELGLEEFDPSADPLASASAEPEPEIIPEPEIIPDPPDAPAPTVSDSDLEDMAYLSEAQARA
;
A
#
# COMPACT_ATOMS: atom_id res chain seq x y z
N MET A 1 -10.75 19.44 -17.71
CA MET A 1 -11.70 18.41 -17.23
C MET A 1 -11.35 17.94 -15.82
N ASP A 2 -10.19 17.32 -15.60
CA ASP A 2 -9.71 17.02 -14.24
C ASP A 2 -9.27 18.29 -13.46
N SER A 3 -8.72 19.27 -14.19
CA SER A 3 -8.28 20.57 -13.68
C SER A 3 -9.41 21.37 -13.03
N ASP A 4 -10.63 21.31 -13.58
CA ASP A 4 -11.81 22.00 -13.08
C ASP A 4 -12.20 21.50 -11.68
N VAL A 5 -12.08 20.19 -11.45
CA VAL A 5 -12.29 19.59 -10.13
C VAL A 5 -11.18 20.02 -9.17
N ALA A 6 -9.92 20.10 -9.63
CA ALA A 6 -8.79 20.53 -8.81
C ALA A 6 -8.90 22.01 -8.40
N ASP A 7 -9.27 22.90 -9.33
CA ASP A 7 -9.52 24.32 -9.08
C ASP A 7 -10.69 24.54 -8.10
N LEU A 8 -11.77 23.76 -8.23
CA LEU A 8 -12.86 23.79 -7.25
C LEU A 8 -12.41 23.32 -5.86
N ILE A 9 -11.46 22.39 -5.75
CA ILE A 9 -10.89 21.95 -4.47
C ILE A 9 -9.98 23.03 -3.85
N THR A 10 -9.09 23.66 -4.63
CA THR A 10 -8.21 24.75 -4.11
C THR A 10 -9.01 25.97 -3.68
N ARG A 11 -10.08 26.31 -4.41
CA ARG A 11 -11.06 27.35 -4.01
C ARG A 11 -12.03 26.91 -2.90
N ARG A 12 -11.81 25.74 -2.28
CA ARG A 12 -12.63 25.12 -1.22
C ARG A 12 -14.12 24.96 -1.57
N ASN A 13 -14.44 24.92 -2.86
CA ASN A 13 -15.80 24.83 -3.41
C ASN A 13 -16.23 23.36 -3.60
N TYR A 14 -16.07 22.58 -2.53
CA TYR A 14 -16.37 21.15 -2.50
C TYR A 14 -17.77 20.77 -3.02
N PRO A 15 -18.89 21.47 -2.73
CA PRO A 15 -20.20 21.07 -3.25
C PRO A 15 -20.29 21.12 -4.79
N LYS A 16 -19.60 22.07 -5.45
CA LYS A 16 -19.51 22.09 -6.92
C LYS A 16 -18.62 20.96 -7.45
N ALA A 17 -17.50 20.67 -6.78
CA ALA A 17 -16.64 19.55 -7.15
C ALA A 17 -17.36 18.19 -7.02
N VAL A 18 -18.14 17.99 -5.96
CA VAL A 18 -19.02 16.82 -5.77
C VAL A 18 -20.01 16.70 -6.93
N ALA A 19 -20.75 17.76 -7.27
CA ALA A 19 -21.73 17.73 -8.35
C ALA A 19 -21.09 17.43 -9.73
N LEU A 20 -19.90 17.98 -9.99
CA LEU A 20 -19.14 17.74 -11.23
C LEU A 20 -18.70 16.26 -11.31
N LEU A 21 -18.15 15.70 -10.23
CA LEU A 21 -17.73 14.29 -10.16
C LEU A 21 -18.92 13.33 -10.23
N GLN A 22 -20.05 13.65 -9.60
CA GLN A 22 -21.30 12.87 -9.73
C GLN A 22 -21.83 12.89 -11.18
N ALA A 23 -21.78 14.04 -11.87
CA ALA A 23 -22.16 14.13 -13.28
C ALA A 23 -21.20 13.36 -14.23
N GLN A 24 -19.92 13.20 -13.87
CA GLN A 24 -18.99 12.34 -14.58
C GLN A 24 -19.26 10.85 -14.31
N LEU A 25 -19.50 10.48 -13.04
CA LEU A 25 -19.88 9.10 -12.65
C LEU A 25 -21.22 8.66 -13.26
N ALA A 26 -22.19 9.57 -13.43
CA ALA A 26 -23.44 9.29 -14.15
C ALA A 26 -23.20 8.87 -15.63
N ARG A 27 -22.07 9.27 -16.23
CA ARG A 27 -21.63 8.84 -17.56
C ARG A 27 -20.70 7.63 -17.54
N ARG A 28 -20.05 7.35 -16.41
CA ARG A 28 -19.06 6.27 -16.22
C ARG A 28 -19.19 5.65 -14.82
N PRO A 29 -20.27 4.91 -14.51
CA PRO A 29 -20.55 4.44 -13.14
C PRO A 29 -19.53 3.40 -12.63
N GLN A 30 -18.77 2.77 -13.53
CA GLN A 30 -17.70 1.82 -13.21
C GLN A 30 -16.32 2.47 -13.01
N ASP A 31 -16.16 3.78 -13.18
CA ASP A 31 -14.86 4.45 -13.06
C ASP A 31 -14.43 4.57 -11.58
N ALA A 32 -13.64 3.59 -11.13
CA ALA A 32 -13.10 3.53 -9.77
C ALA A 32 -12.28 4.78 -9.38
N ARG A 33 -11.58 5.40 -10.34
CA ARG A 33 -10.74 6.58 -10.10
C ARG A 33 -11.61 7.81 -9.82
N LEU A 34 -12.73 7.95 -10.53
CA LEU A 34 -13.74 8.97 -10.23
C LEU A 34 -14.47 8.72 -8.90
N ARG A 35 -14.76 7.46 -8.53
CA ARG A 35 -15.37 7.15 -7.21
C ARG A 35 -14.44 7.51 -6.05
N LEU A 36 -13.14 7.19 -6.15
CA LEU A 36 -12.13 7.61 -5.18
C LEU A 36 -12.09 9.13 -5.07
N LYS A 37 -11.95 9.84 -6.21
CA LYS A 37 -11.88 11.31 -6.25
C LYS A 37 -13.16 11.97 -5.67
N LEU A 38 -14.33 11.36 -5.85
CA LEU A 38 -15.58 11.80 -5.21
C LEU A 38 -15.52 11.64 -3.69
N ALA A 39 -15.08 10.48 -3.18
CA ALA A 39 -14.94 10.25 -1.75
C ALA A 39 -13.90 11.18 -1.11
N ASP A 40 -12.75 11.41 -1.75
CA ASP A 40 -11.75 12.40 -1.34
C ASP A 40 -12.37 13.80 -1.15
N VAL A 41 -13.17 14.26 -2.11
CA VAL A 41 -13.85 15.58 -2.02
C VAL A 41 -14.96 15.59 -0.96
N LEU A 42 -15.66 14.48 -0.75
CA LEU A 42 -16.69 14.37 0.30
C LEU A 42 -16.07 14.43 1.71
N ILE A 43 -14.90 13.80 1.94
CA ILE A 43 -14.14 13.91 3.20
C ILE A 43 -13.68 15.36 3.40
N LEU A 44 -13.13 16.01 2.37
CA LEU A 44 -12.75 17.43 2.43
C LEU A 44 -13.94 18.37 2.67
N ALA A 45 -15.16 17.93 2.38
CA ALA A 45 -16.40 18.64 2.67
C ALA A 45 -17.01 18.34 4.07
N GLY A 46 -16.41 17.45 4.86
CA GLY A 46 -16.99 16.96 6.12
C GLY A 46 -18.26 16.11 5.92
N ARG A 47 -18.42 15.50 4.75
CA ARG A 47 -19.57 14.66 4.36
C ARG A 47 -19.20 13.17 4.47
N ASP A 48 -18.57 12.82 5.58
CA ASP A 48 -17.92 11.53 5.80
C ASP A 48 -18.86 10.35 5.57
N LYS A 49 -20.10 10.41 6.04
CA LYS A 49 -21.11 9.34 5.85
C LYS A 49 -21.39 9.02 4.38
N GLU A 50 -21.32 10.02 3.49
CA GLU A 50 -21.48 9.83 2.05
C GLU A 50 -20.19 9.36 1.38
N ALA A 51 -19.03 9.79 1.87
CA ALA A 51 -17.73 9.26 1.45
C ALA A 51 -17.63 7.77 1.82
N VAL A 52 -18.01 7.39 3.04
CA VAL A 52 -18.07 6.02 3.55
C VAL A 52 -18.97 5.16 2.66
N GLY A 53 -20.19 5.60 2.35
CA GLY A 53 -21.08 4.88 1.44
C GLY A 53 -20.48 4.71 0.02
N THR A 54 -19.85 5.76 -0.51
CA THR A 54 -19.20 5.73 -1.84
C THR A 54 -18.00 4.77 -1.88
N LEU A 55 -17.17 4.77 -0.82
CA LEU A 55 -16.03 3.88 -0.66
C LEU A 55 -16.47 2.43 -0.41
N MET A 56 -17.56 2.21 0.33
CA MET A 56 -18.07 0.87 0.64
C MET A 56 -18.54 0.15 -0.63
N SER A 57 -19.31 0.83 -1.49
CA SER A 57 -19.71 0.31 -2.81
C SER A 57 -18.53 0.14 -3.78
N LEU A 58 -17.45 0.92 -3.61
CA LEU A 58 -16.22 0.72 -4.37
C LEU A 58 -15.45 -0.52 -3.89
N ALA A 59 -15.31 -0.72 -2.58
CA ALA A 59 -14.65 -1.90 -2.02
C ALA A 59 -15.39 -3.19 -2.37
N ASP A 60 -16.73 -3.16 -2.36
CA ASP A 60 -17.59 -4.28 -2.79
C ASP A 60 -17.32 -4.64 -4.26
N ALA A 61 -17.27 -3.64 -5.15
CA ALA A 61 -16.94 -3.83 -6.56
C ALA A 61 -15.51 -4.35 -6.80
N GLU A 62 -14.48 -3.77 -6.16
CA GLU A 62 -13.09 -4.24 -6.30
C GLU A 62 -12.91 -5.65 -5.69
N ALA A 63 -13.73 -6.04 -4.70
CA ALA A 63 -13.75 -7.41 -4.18
C ALA A 63 -14.40 -8.39 -5.17
N ALA A 64 -15.53 -8.02 -5.78
CA ALA A 64 -16.22 -8.83 -6.79
C ALA A 64 -15.38 -9.04 -8.07
N ASP A 65 -14.54 -8.07 -8.43
CA ASP A 65 -13.55 -8.17 -9.52
C ASP A 65 -12.29 -8.99 -9.13
N GLY A 66 -12.25 -9.54 -7.91
CA GLY A 66 -11.13 -10.35 -7.38
C GLY A 66 -9.95 -9.54 -6.82
N PHE A 67 -9.99 -8.21 -6.87
CA PHE A 67 -8.93 -7.34 -6.32
C PHE A 67 -9.04 -7.13 -4.81
N ALA A 68 -9.12 -8.21 -4.03
CA ALA A 68 -9.23 -8.18 -2.57
C ALA A 68 -8.21 -7.24 -1.89
N ALA A 69 -6.99 -7.15 -2.41
CA ALA A 69 -5.96 -6.23 -1.89
C ALA A 69 -6.34 -4.73 -2.00
N LYS A 70 -7.01 -4.33 -3.09
CA LYS A 70 -7.50 -2.94 -3.25
C LYS A 70 -8.74 -2.72 -2.38
N ALA A 71 -9.66 -3.68 -2.33
CA ALA A 71 -10.84 -3.62 -1.46
C ALA A 71 -10.45 -3.44 0.01
N ILE A 72 -9.46 -4.20 0.50
CA ILE A 72 -8.87 -4.01 1.84
C ILE A 72 -8.32 -2.59 2.03
N ALA A 73 -7.61 -2.02 1.05
CA ALA A 73 -7.07 -0.67 1.14
C ALA A 73 -8.17 0.41 1.21
N VAL A 74 -9.28 0.22 0.49
CA VAL A 74 -10.46 1.10 0.53
C VAL A 74 -11.19 0.98 1.88
N LEU A 75 -11.40 -0.24 2.40
CA LEU A 75 -12.02 -0.44 3.71
C LEU A 75 -11.16 0.11 4.86
N LYS A 76 -9.83 -0.06 4.83
CA LYS A 76 -8.91 0.58 5.78
C LYS A 76 -8.91 2.11 5.69
N ARG A 77 -9.38 2.69 4.58
CA ARG A 77 -9.62 4.13 4.49
C ARG A 77 -10.92 4.54 5.20
N ILE A 78 -11.98 3.73 5.10
CA ILE A 78 -13.23 3.92 5.83
C ILE A 78 -13.01 3.84 7.35
N GLU A 79 -12.24 2.84 7.80
CA GLU A 79 -11.88 2.62 9.21
C GLU A 79 -11.20 3.86 9.85
N LYS A 80 -10.44 4.63 9.07
CA LYS A 80 -9.80 5.88 9.52
C LYS A 80 -10.76 7.08 9.61
N ILE A 81 -11.96 6.97 9.06
CA ILE A 81 -12.98 8.03 9.00
C ILE A 81 -14.07 7.76 10.04
N GLU A 82 -14.65 6.56 10.03
CA GLU A 82 -15.59 6.07 11.05
C GLU A 82 -15.05 4.75 11.67
N PRO A 83 -14.16 4.82 12.68
CA PRO A 83 -13.66 3.63 13.38
C PRO A 83 -14.75 2.95 14.21
N GLY A 84 -14.66 1.63 14.39
CA GLY A 84 -15.62 0.83 15.16
C GLY A 84 -16.93 0.50 14.43
N ARG A 85 -16.97 0.67 13.10
CA ARG A 85 -18.07 0.17 12.26
C ARG A 85 -17.89 -1.32 11.96
N ARG A 86 -18.61 -2.16 12.70
CA ARG A 86 -18.69 -3.62 12.51
C ARG A 86 -18.80 -4.07 11.05
N ASP A 87 -19.67 -3.40 10.26
CA ASP A 87 -19.85 -3.71 8.84
C ASP A 87 -18.53 -3.70 8.03
N VAL A 88 -17.59 -2.84 8.43
CA VAL A 88 -16.28 -2.62 7.79
C VAL A 88 -15.26 -3.62 8.32
N GLU A 89 -15.27 -3.89 9.63
CA GLU A 89 -14.41 -4.87 10.31
C GLU A 89 -14.69 -6.29 9.81
N GLU A 90 -15.96 -6.68 9.67
CA GLU A 90 -16.39 -7.99 9.16
C GLU A 90 -15.97 -8.19 7.70
N ARG A 91 -16.13 -7.16 6.86
CA ARG A 91 -15.68 -7.16 5.45
C ARG A 91 -14.15 -7.23 5.33
N LEU A 92 -13.42 -6.53 6.19
CA LEU A 92 -11.96 -6.62 6.26
C LEU A 92 -11.50 -8.03 6.65
N ALA A 93 -12.10 -8.62 7.68
CA ALA A 93 -11.79 -9.96 8.13
C ALA A 93 -12.00 -10.99 7.01
N HIS A 94 -13.14 -10.95 6.32
CA HIS A 94 -13.45 -11.83 5.18
C HIS A 94 -12.39 -11.72 4.07
N LEU A 95 -12.09 -10.50 3.60
CA LEU A 95 -11.15 -10.29 2.50
C LEU A 95 -9.70 -10.62 2.88
N ILE A 96 -9.31 -10.47 4.16
CA ILE A 96 -8.00 -10.86 4.65
C ILE A 96 -7.87 -12.40 4.68
N GLN A 97 -8.90 -13.12 5.15
CA GLN A 97 -8.92 -14.58 5.13
C GLN A 97 -8.92 -15.13 3.71
N GLU A 98 -9.72 -14.55 2.80
CA GLU A 98 -9.76 -14.94 1.40
C GLU A 98 -8.42 -14.68 0.70
N LYS A 99 -7.81 -13.50 0.91
CA LYS A 99 -6.45 -13.21 0.43
C LYS A 99 -5.41 -14.19 0.96
N ALA A 100 -5.49 -14.58 2.24
CA ALA A 100 -4.58 -15.56 2.83
C ALA A 100 -4.78 -16.96 2.22
N ARG A 101 -6.01 -17.34 1.86
CA ARG A 101 -6.31 -18.60 1.16
C ARG A 101 -5.87 -18.58 -0.31
N GLN A 102 -5.96 -17.44 -0.98
CA GLN A 102 -5.51 -17.24 -2.37
C GLN A 102 -3.98 -17.10 -2.50
N MET A 103 -3.27 -16.90 -1.40
CA MET A 103 -1.80 -16.92 -1.34
C MET A 103 -1.32 -18.30 -0.90
N PRO A 104 -0.89 -19.19 -1.82
CA PRO A 104 -0.28 -20.46 -1.45
C PRO A 104 1.10 -20.22 -0.83
N GLY A 105 1.13 -20.02 0.49
CA GLY A 105 2.35 -20.15 1.28
C GLY A 105 2.84 -21.61 1.25
N PRO A 106 4.16 -21.87 1.32
CA PRO A 106 4.74 -23.22 1.27
C PRO A 106 4.55 -23.99 2.58
N GLY A 107 3.31 -24.15 3.02
CA GLY A 107 2.93 -24.80 4.28
C GLY A 107 1.60 -25.57 4.26
N SER A 108 0.83 -25.53 3.17
CA SER A 108 -0.43 -26.30 3.03
C SER A 108 -0.20 -27.78 2.68
N ALA A 109 0.67 -28.45 3.45
CA ALA A 109 1.04 -29.86 3.28
C ALA A 109 1.11 -30.62 4.62
N ALA A 110 0.27 -30.24 5.60
CA ALA A 110 0.29 -30.83 6.94
C ALA A 110 -1.11 -30.91 7.59
N ALA A 111 -1.85 -32.03 7.39
CA ALA A 111 -2.97 -32.46 8.26
C ALA A 111 -3.53 -33.90 7.97
N ALA A 112 -2.71 -34.87 7.55
CA ALA A 112 -3.02 -36.31 7.56
C ALA A 112 -1.68 -37.08 7.41
N THR A 113 -1.31 -38.10 8.18
CA THR A 113 -2.06 -38.96 9.12
C THR A 113 -1.14 -39.38 10.30
N PRO A 114 -1.62 -39.56 11.54
CA PRO A 114 -0.78 -40.04 12.66
C PRO A 114 -0.83 -41.57 12.82
N ALA A 115 0.21 -42.29 12.40
CA ALA A 115 0.42 -43.72 12.75
C ALA A 115 1.86 -44.21 12.48
N SER A 116 2.22 -45.30 13.16
CA SER A 116 3.32 -46.24 12.84
C SER A 116 4.78 -45.78 13.02
N GLN A 117 5.35 -46.15 14.17
CA GLN A 117 6.75 -46.57 14.26
C GLN A 117 6.98 -47.85 13.44
N PRO A 118 8.20 -48.04 12.90
CA PRO A 118 9.03 -49.19 13.28
C PRO A 118 10.32 -48.69 13.96
N GLU A 119 10.77 -49.26 15.09
CA GLU A 119 11.29 -50.62 15.30
C GLU A 119 12.61 -50.92 14.55
N LEU A 120 13.69 -51.01 15.34
CA LEU A 120 14.90 -51.83 15.13
C LEU A 120 15.81 -51.52 13.92
N GLY A 121 16.74 -50.59 14.12
CA GLY A 121 18.03 -50.54 13.40
C GLY A 121 19.18 -50.77 14.39
N LEU A 122 19.67 -52.00 14.50
CA LEU A 122 20.73 -52.39 15.45
C LEU A 122 22.11 -52.29 14.78
N GLU A 123 22.70 -51.09 14.77
CA GLU A 123 24.10 -50.91 14.36
C GLU A 123 24.98 -50.53 15.55
N GLU A 124 26.08 -51.26 15.65
CA GLU A 124 26.97 -51.46 16.78
C GLU A 124 27.83 -50.21 17.07
N PHE A 125 27.58 -49.54 18.20
CA PHE A 125 28.53 -48.57 18.75
C PHE A 125 29.60 -49.32 19.54
N ASP A 126 30.74 -49.60 18.90
CA ASP A 126 31.89 -50.26 19.54
C ASP A 126 32.44 -49.38 20.69
N PRO A 127 32.36 -49.82 21.97
CA PRO A 127 32.70 -48.99 23.12
C PRO A 127 34.21 -48.95 23.41
N SER A 128 35.07 -49.39 22.48
CA SER A 128 36.49 -49.71 22.73
C SER A 128 37.48 -48.66 22.18
N ALA A 129 37.21 -47.37 22.34
CA ALA A 129 38.02 -46.28 21.75
C ALA A 129 38.31 -45.07 22.67
N ASP A 130 38.42 -45.27 23.99
CA ASP A 130 39.14 -44.33 24.87
C ASP A 130 40.65 -44.43 24.58
N PRO A 131 41.38 -43.30 24.43
CA PRO A 131 41.87 -42.63 25.64
C PRO A 131 41.96 -41.09 25.60
N LEU A 132 42.04 -40.52 26.81
CA LEU A 132 42.31 -39.10 27.08
C LEU A 132 43.56 -38.57 26.37
N ALA A 133 43.46 -37.38 25.74
CA ALA A 133 44.60 -36.51 25.50
C ALA A 133 44.23 -35.01 25.37
N SER A 134 44.72 -34.22 26.33
CA SER A 134 45.14 -32.82 26.21
C SER A 134 44.15 -31.65 25.97
N ALA A 135 44.47 -30.58 26.72
CA ALA A 135 44.35 -29.16 26.38
C ALA A 135 42.97 -28.47 26.43
N SER A 136 42.81 -27.69 27.50
CA SER A 136 41.87 -26.57 27.63
C SER A 136 41.91 -25.61 26.43
N ALA A 137 40.74 -25.17 25.99
CA ALA A 137 40.55 -23.95 25.20
C ALA A 137 39.17 -23.35 25.50
N GLU A 138 39.11 -22.45 26.47
CA GLU A 138 37.99 -21.50 26.62
C GLU A 138 38.05 -20.47 25.47
N PRO A 139 36.92 -20.15 24.79
CA PRO A 139 36.89 -19.12 23.75
C PRO A 139 36.13 -17.85 24.17
N GLU A 140 36.56 -17.20 25.26
CA GLU A 140 36.24 -15.81 25.63
C GLU A 140 37.48 -15.16 26.29
N PRO A 141 37.70 -13.82 26.23
CA PRO A 141 37.08 -12.80 25.37
C PRO A 141 38.13 -11.89 24.64
N GLU A 142 37.65 -10.82 23.97
CA GLU A 142 38.44 -9.68 23.41
C GLU A 142 39.36 -10.03 22.20
N ILE A 143 39.72 -9.13 21.27
CA ILE A 143 40.22 -7.74 21.37
C ILE A 143 39.65 -6.83 20.25
N ILE A 144 39.57 -5.52 20.53
CA ILE A 144 39.04 -4.43 19.67
C ILE A 144 40.06 -3.96 18.60
N PRO A 145 39.65 -3.19 17.57
CA PRO A 145 40.01 -1.75 17.62
C PRO A 145 38.97 -0.77 17.06
N GLU A 146 38.74 0.30 17.83
CA GLU A 146 38.34 1.65 17.39
C GLU A 146 39.62 2.53 17.24
N PRO A 147 39.56 3.81 16.80
CA PRO A 147 38.79 4.40 15.70
C PRO A 147 39.64 5.35 14.81
N GLU A 148 39.18 5.75 13.62
CA GLU A 148 39.63 7.03 13.00
C GLU A 148 38.56 7.66 12.07
N ILE A 149 38.79 8.90 11.61
CA ILE A 149 37.76 9.91 11.26
C ILE A 149 38.04 10.54 9.86
N ILE A 150 37.13 11.40 9.34
CA ILE A 150 37.31 12.43 8.27
C ILE A 150 37.01 11.95 6.82
N PRO A 151 36.33 12.71 5.91
CA PRO A 151 35.39 13.85 6.03
C PRO A 151 34.05 13.67 5.22
N ASP A 152 33.33 14.79 5.00
CA ASP A 152 32.11 15.03 4.20
C ASP A 152 32.36 16.24 3.24
N PRO A 153 31.52 16.57 2.22
CA PRO A 153 30.70 15.76 1.30
C PRO A 153 31.49 15.57 -0.03
N PRO A 154 31.22 16.13 -1.26
CA PRO A 154 30.05 16.74 -1.94
C PRO A 154 29.29 15.69 -2.83
N ASP A 155 28.42 15.95 -3.82
CA ASP A 155 27.89 17.16 -4.50
C ASP A 155 26.45 16.90 -4.99
N ALA A 156 25.69 17.95 -5.35
CA ALA A 156 24.32 17.82 -5.84
C ALA A 156 24.22 17.82 -7.39
N PRO A 157 23.41 16.93 -8.01
CA PRO A 157 22.98 17.15 -9.39
C PRO A 157 22.08 18.38 -9.43
N ALA A 158 22.63 19.52 -9.89
CA ALA A 158 21.90 20.75 -10.08
C ALA A 158 20.69 20.56 -11.03
N PRO A 159 19.61 21.35 -10.90
CA PRO A 159 18.49 21.28 -11.83
C PRO A 159 18.96 21.68 -13.23
N THR A 160 19.05 20.71 -14.15
CA THR A 160 19.25 21.00 -15.57
C THR A 160 18.03 21.72 -16.10
N VAL A 161 18.22 23.01 -16.39
CA VAL A 161 17.28 23.83 -17.16
C VAL A 161 17.02 23.18 -18.53
N SER A 162 15.76 22.83 -18.78
CA SER A 162 15.25 22.60 -20.13
C SER A 162 14.50 23.85 -20.57
N ASP A 163 15.27 24.89 -20.87
CA ASP A 163 14.79 26.15 -21.45
C ASP A 163 14.47 25.90 -22.94
N SER A 164 13.23 25.46 -23.23
CA SER A 164 12.81 25.05 -24.60
C SER A 164 11.30 25.09 -24.87
N ASP A 165 10.47 25.62 -23.96
CA ASP A 165 8.99 25.54 -24.05
C ASP A 165 8.30 26.88 -23.68
N LEU A 166 8.91 28.02 -24.07
CA LEU A 166 8.42 29.36 -23.70
C LEU A 166 8.36 30.42 -24.83
N GLU A 167 8.54 30.06 -26.11
CA GLU A 167 8.46 31.04 -27.22
C GLU A 167 7.36 30.79 -28.28
N ASP A 168 6.78 29.59 -28.38
CA ASP A 168 5.87 29.24 -29.49
C ASP A 168 4.34 29.38 -29.20
N MET A 169 3.97 30.03 -28.08
CA MET A 169 2.57 30.22 -27.66
C MET A 169 2.16 31.67 -27.40
N ALA A 170 2.91 32.65 -27.92
CA ALA A 170 2.51 34.06 -27.98
C ALA A 170 1.43 34.33 -29.07
N TYR A 171 0.37 33.52 -29.10
CA TYR A 171 -0.61 33.49 -30.18
C TYR A 171 -1.69 34.59 -30.02
N LEU A 172 -1.55 35.68 -30.80
CA LEU A 172 -2.65 36.50 -31.34
C LEU A 172 -3.76 36.92 -30.36
N SER A 173 -3.49 37.84 -29.42
CA SER A 173 -4.54 38.39 -28.54
C SER A 173 -4.52 39.90 -28.19
N GLU A 174 -3.62 40.71 -28.74
CA GLU A 174 -3.73 42.20 -28.70
C GLU A 174 -3.91 42.83 -30.09
N ALA A 175 -5.01 42.45 -30.74
CA ALA A 175 -5.70 43.36 -31.63
C ALA A 175 -6.66 44.25 -30.79
N GLN A 176 -6.77 45.53 -31.15
CA GLN A 176 -7.76 46.50 -30.65
C GLN A 176 -7.51 47.22 -29.30
N ALA A 177 -6.41 47.97 -29.18
CA ALA A 177 -6.41 49.24 -28.44
C ALA A 177 -5.30 50.20 -28.91
N ARG A 178 -5.47 51.54 -28.97
CA ARG A 178 -6.68 52.37 -29.11
C ARG A 178 -6.26 53.83 -29.42
N ALA A 179 -6.82 54.42 -30.49
CA ALA A 179 -6.62 55.79 -30.98
C ALA A 179 -5.24 56.08 -31.59
#